data_AF-A0A5M8IAS7-F1
#
_entry.id   AF-A0A5M8IAS7-F1
#
_cell.length_a   1.000
_cell.length_b   1.000
_cell.length_c   1.000
_cell.angle_alpha   90.00
_cell.angle_beta   90.00
_cell.angle_gamma   90.00
#
_symmetry.space_group_name_H-M   'P 1'
#
loop_
_entity.id
_entity.type
_entity.pdbx_description
1 polymer ?
#
loop_
_entity_poly.entity_id
_entity_poly.type
_entity_poly.pdbx_seq_one_letter_code
_entity_poly.pdbx_strand_id
1 'polypeptide(L)'
;MENKLSVDLPDSIRPYLNEIAERLWAERAAVMVGAGFSKNAGNGFPDWNQLGDLFYQKAHGVTPDPAKQKYLNVLRLAEEVQAAIGRPALENLLRSNVPDLNIEPSGLHVELLELPWVDVFTTNYDTLLERASAKVVTRRYEPVVNKEDIPYAIKPRIVKLHGSFPSERPFIITEEDYRRYPHDYAPFVNTVQQALLENTFCLIGFSGDDPNFLQWIGWIRDNLGKDKTQKIYLVGVFDLSSARLQLLAQRGIIVIDLSCCDGIEKHDHKKALSLFIDYLQSKKPDVLDWPYNSKTMHPAHGADRIEEVQKITEEWRRQRKAYPGWVVLPHGNRENLWVYTNAWFNYLPDTETSPPGLDIQYAFELIWRLERCLLPIFDNIAEFCEKILEKYWPFQTESQPVNCQFCSGVEEFQDLPWNDIRQAWLAIALAMLRFYREEGYLDKWKEAENRFKILSDYLSAEQKEFLNYEAFSSAFLSWICPTPSRCLKTGALTKRSPTGWLSELPDLLKLVCSVRRNQLLGMHLKTSETN
;
A
#
# COMPACT_ATOMS: atom_id res chain seq x y z
N MET A 1 -17.24 -16.57 -6.81
CA MET A 1 -17.22 -15.97 -8.16
C MET A 1 -16.11 -16.64 -8.92
N GLU A 2 -16.44 -17.22 -10.06
CA GLU A 2 -15.56 -18.08 -10.86
C GLU A 2 -14.26 -17.38 -11.24
N ASN A 3 -13.17 -18.14 -11.14
CA ASN A 3 -11.80 -17.83 -11.53
C ASN A 3 -11.74 -17.61 -13.05
N LYS A 4 -12.21 -16.45 -13.52
CA LYS A 4 -12.14 -16.05 -14.93
C LYS A 4 -10.77 -15.44 -15.20
N LEU A 5 -10.12 -15.98 -16.24
CA LEU A 5 -8.82 -15.60 -16.83
C LEU A 5 -7.61 -16.34 -16.25
N SER A 6 -7.55 -17.65 -16.46
CA SER A 6 -6.27 -18.27 -16.82
C SER A 6 -5.90 -17.81 -18.23
N VAL A 7 -5.43 -16.57 -18.37
CA VAL A 7 -4.83 -16.09 -19.63
C VAL A 7 -3.63 -16.99 -19.89
N ASP A 8 -3.66 -17.75 -20.98
CA ASP A 8 -2.51 -18.56 -21.39
C ASP A 8 -1.41 -17.61 -21.90
N LEU A 9 -0.63 -17.10 -20.95
CA LEU A 9 0.50 -16.21 -21.24
C LEU A 9 1.74 -17.05 -21.51
N PRO A 10 2.47 -16.78 -22.59
CA PRO A 10 3.74 -17.45 -22.87
C PRO A 10 4.71 -17.35 -21.70
N ASP A 11 5.41 -18.45 -21.41
CA ASP A 11 6.42 -18.52 -20.35
C ASP A 11 7.59 -17.54 -20.57
N SER A 12 7.77 -17.03 -21.79
CA SER A 12 8.78 -16.03 -22.13
C SER A 12 8.51 -14.64 -21.52
N ILE A 13 7.23 -14.23 -21.42
CA ILE A 13 6.85 -12.90 -20.92
C ILE A 13 6.28 -12.93 -19.50
N ARG A 14 5.78 -14.09 -19.07
CA ARG A 14 5.13 -14.29 -17.75
C ARG A 14 6.00 -13.84 -16.56
N PRO A 15 7.33 -14.10 -16.49
CA PRO A 15 8.16 -13.63 -15.39
C PRO A 15 8.21 -12.10 -15.28
N TYR A 16 8.26 -11.40 -16.42
CA TYR A 16 8.30 -9.95 -16.43
C TYR A 16 6.96 -9.34 -16.02
N LEU A 17 5.85 -9.92 -16.46
CA LEU A 17 4.51 -9.49 -16.05
C LEU A 17 4.28 -9.75 -14.55
N ASN A 18 4.76 -10.87 -14.01
CA ASN A 18 4.72 -11.14 -12.56
C ASN A 18 5.53 -10.10 -11.77
N GLU A 19 6.75 -9.78 -12.19
CA GLU A 19 7.58 -8.75 -11.53
C GLU A 19 6.87 -7.38 -11.57
N ILE A 20 6.29 -6.99 -12.71
CA ILE A 20 5.54 -5.73 -12.81
C ILE A 20 4.34 -5.75 -11.85
N ALA A 21 3.58 -6.84 -11.81
CA ALA A 21 2.42 -6.97 -10.94
C ALA A 21 2.81 -6.89 -9.45
N GLU A 22 3.86 -7.62 -9.05
CA GLU A 22 4.37 -7.59 -7.67
C GLU A 22 4.78 -6.17 -7.27
N ARG A 23 5.55 -5.48 -8.13
CA ARG A 23 6.00 -4.10 -7.88
C ARG A 23 4.85 -3.11 -7.86
N LEU A 24 3.88 -3.27 -8.75
CA LEU A 24 2.69 -2.44 -8.82
C LEU A 24 1.86 -2.53 -7.54
N TRP A 25 1.53 -3.75 -7.12
CA TRP A 25 0.71 -3.96 -5.91
C TRP A 25 1.47 -3.68 -4.61
N ALA A 26 2.81 -3.64 -4.65
CA ALA A 26 3.65 -3.15 -3.57
C ALA A 26 3.86 -1.62 -3.59
N GLU A 27 3.13 -0.87 -4.44
CA GLU A 27 3.28 0.59 -4.62
C GLU A 27 4.73 1.01 -4.92
N ARG A 28 5.36 0.26 -5.84
CA ARG A 28 6.75 0.44 -6.30
C ARG A 28 6.87 0.40 -7.83
N ALA A 29 5.79 0.74 -8.53
CA ALA A 29 5.77 0.85 -9.98
C ALA A 29 5.18 2.19 -10.45
N ALA A 30 5.84 2.80 -11.42
CA ALA A 30 5.39 4.00 -12.11
C ALA A 30 5.17 3.69 -13.60
N VAL A 31 4.31 4.47 -14.25
CA VAL A 31 4.03 4.31 -15.68
C VAL A 31 4.32 5.59 -16.44
N MET A 32 4.91 5.47 -17.62
CA MET A 32 5.10 6.52 -18.60
C MET A 32 4.20 6.25 -19.81
N VAL A 33 3.27 7.16 -20.05
CA VAL A 33 2.26 7.03 -21.11
C VAL A 33 2.59 7.99 -22.26
N GLY A 34 2.73 7.44 -23.46
CA GLY A 34 3.01 8.20 -24.68
C GLY A 34 1.80 8.38 -25.59
N ALA A 35 2.00 9.09 -26.71
CA ALA A 35 0.93 9.47 -27.64
C ALA A 35 0.26 8.27 -28.31
N GLY A 36 0.94 7.13 -28.39
CA GLY A 36 0.36 5.88 -28.88
C GLY A 36 -0.79 5.37 -28.01
N PHE A 37 -0.83 5.74 -26.71
CA PHE A 37 -1.94 5.36 -25.84
C PHE A 37 -3.20 6.19 -26.12
N SER A 38 -3.05 7.49 -26.44
CA SER A 38 -4.16 8.39 -26.81
C SER A 38 -4.93 7.89 -28.04
N LYS A 39 -4.27 7.16 -28.96
CA LYS A 39 -4.94 6.51 -30.11
C LYS A 39 -6.01 5.48 -29.70
N ASN A 40 -5.98 4.96 -28.47
CA ASN A 40 -7.03 4.08 -27.96
C ASN A 40 -8.34 4.81 -27.62
N ALA A 41 -8.33 6.15 -27.55
CA ALA A 41 -9.53 6.97 -27.40
C ALA A 41 -10.22 7.23 -28.75
N GLY A 42 -9.44 7.32 -29.83
CA GLY A 42 -9.94 7.43 -31.19
C GLY A 42 -8.82 7.65 -32.22
N ASN A 43 -9.14 7.46 -33.51
CA ASN A 43 -8.17 7.55 -34.61
C ASN A 43 -7.71 8.98 -34.94
N GLY A 44 -8.17 9.99 -34.21
CA GLY A 44 -7.88 11.40 -34.47
C GLY A 44 -6.57 11.92 -33.88
N PHE A 45 -5.88 11.14 -33.04
CA PHE A 45 -4.63 11.57 -32.41
C PHE A 45 -3.43 11.33 -33.33
N PRO A 46 -2.66 12.38 -33.68
CA PRO A 46 -1.51 12.23 -34.55
C PRO A 46 -0.34 11.58 -33.80
N ASP A 47 0.44 10.75 -34.49
CA ASP A 47 1.77 10.38 -34.02
C ASP A 47 2.84 11.43 -34.37
N TRP A 48 4.05 11.19 -33.87
CA TRP A 48 5.17 12.10 -34.02
C TRP A 48 5.54 12.37 -35.49
N ASN A 49 5.43 11.36 -36.35
CA ASN A 49 5.72 11.51 -37.78
C ASN A 49 4.64 12.32 -38.49
N GLN A 50 3.36 12.05 -38.17
CA GLN A 50 2.24 12.83 -38.69
C GLN A 50 2.31 14.31 -38.28
N LEU A 51 2.78 14.62 -37.06
CA LEU A 51 3.06 15.99 -36.65
C LEU A 51 4.21 16.61 -37.46
N GLY A 52 5.27 15.83 -37.74
CA GLY A 52 6.37 16.25 -38.61
C GLY A 52 5.90 16.67 -40.00
N ASP A 53 5.01 15.87 -40.61
CA ASP A 53 4.44 16.18 -41.93
C ASP A 53 3.68 17.52 -41.93
N LEU A 54 2.92 17.77 -40.86
CA LEU A 54 2.19 19.02 -40.67
C LEU A 54 3.13 20.22 -40.49
N PHE A 55 4.21 20.07 -39.71
CA PHE A 55 5.22 21.12 -39.54
C PHE A 55 5.92 21.43 -40.86
N TYR A 56 6.29 20.39 -41.61
CA TYR A 56 6.92 20.55 -42.92
C TYR A 56 6.00 21.32 -43.88
N GLN A 57 4.73 20.92 -43.99
CA GLN A 57 3.76 21.60 -44.84
C GLN A 57 3.57 23.06 -44.40
N LYS A 58 3.55 23.33 -43.10
CA LYS A 58 3.38 24.68 -42.56
C LYS A 58 4.58 25.58 -42.84
N ALA A 59 5.80 25.07 -42.71
CA ALA A 59 7.04 25.83 -42.94
C ALA A 59 7.33 26.04 -44.43
N HIS A 60 7.12 25.02 -45.26
CA HIS A 60 7.55 25.01 -46.67
C HIS A 60 6.41 25.22 -47.67
N GLY A 61 5.14 25.20 -47.22
CA GLY A 61 3.96 25.39 -48.07
C GLY A 61 3.64 24.24 -49.02
N VAL A 62 4.39 23.13 -48.96
CA VAL A 62 4.24 21.95 -49.82
C VAL A 62 4.12 20.69 -48.98
N THR A 63 3.34 19.72 -49.47
CA THR A 63 3.24 18.42 -48.80
C THR A 63 4.58 17.67 -48.89
N PRO A 64 5.00 17.03 -47.79
CA PRO A 64 6.21 16.21 -47.77
C PRO A 64 6.20 15.09 -48.82
N ASP A 65 7.35 14.83 -49.45
CA ASP A 65 7.54 13.68 -50.36
C ASP A 65 8.02 12.46 -49.56
N PRO A 66 7.21 11.37 -49.46
CA PRO A 66 7.54 10.19 -48.65
C PRO A 66 8.85 9.51 -49.06
N ALA A 67 9.25 9.62 -50.33
CA ALA A 67 10.47 8.98 -50.84
C ALA A 67 11.76 9.71 -50.46
N LYS A 68 11.68 11.02 -50.17
CA LYS A 68 12.85 11.87 -49.87
C LYS A 68 13.10 12.07 -48.37
N GLN A 69 12.20 11.63 -47.49
CA GLN A 69 12.13 12.11 -46.10
C GLN A 69 12.40 11.06 -45.00
N LYS A 70 13.17 10.00 -45.28
CA LYS A 70 13.52 9.01 -44.24
C LYS A 70 14.35 9.56 -43.05
N TYR A 71 14.76 10.83 -43.05
CA TYR A 71 15.71 11.41 -42.10
C TYR A 71 15.30 12.77 -41.50
N LEU A 72 14.05 13.20 -41.65
CA LEU A 72 13.63 14.49 -41.09
C LEU A 72 13.42 14.39 -39.56
N ASN A 73 14.01 15.34 -38.84
CA ASN A 73 13.84 15.47 -37.38
C ASN A 73 12.65 16.41 -37.10
N VAL A 74 11.59 15.87 -36.51
CA VAL A 74 10.35 16.60 -36.16
C VAL A 74 10.64 17.84 -35.31
N LEU A 75 11.60 17.77 -34.38
CA LEU A 75 11.97 18.90 -33.51
C LEU A 75 12.53 20.07 -34.31
N ARG A 76 13.34 19.76 -35.31
CA ARG A 76 13.93 20.75 -36.21
C ARG A 76 12.87 21.36 -37.13
N LEU A 77 11.92 20.57 -37.60
CA LEU A 77 10.78 21.09 -38.38
C LEU A 77 9.90 22.03 -37.53
N ALA A 78 9.68 21.70 -36.26
CA ALA A 78 8.97 22.57 -35.34
C ALA A 78 9.72 23.90 -35.12
N GLU A 79 11.05 23.86 -34.98
CA GLU A 79 11.91 25.05 -34.90
C GLU A 79 11.84 25.89 -36.20
N GLU A 80 11.83 25.26 -37.38
CA GLU A 80 11.66 25.94 -38.66
C GLU A 80 10.31 26.68 -38.74
N VAL A 81 9.21 26.06 -38.30
CA VAL A 81 7.89 26.72 -38.23
C VAL A 81 7.94 27.91 -37.27
N GLN A 82 8.56 27.74 -36.10
CA GLN A 82 8.71 28.80 -35.11
C GLN A 82 9.54 29.98 -35.66
N ALA A 83 10.64 29.71 -36.34
CA ALA A 83 11.50 30.74 -36.91
C ALA A 83 10.84 31.47 -38.09
N ALA A 84 10.11 30.75 -38.94
CA ALA A 84 9.49 31.31 -40.14
C ALA A 84 8.19 32.08 -39.85
N ILE A 85 7.36 31.59 -38.91
CA ILE A 85 5.99 32.10 -38.70
C ILE A 85 5.77 32.58 -37.25
N GLY A 86 6.47 31.99 -36.29
CA GLY A 86 6.38 32.35 -34.87
C GLY A 86 5.73 31.27 -33.99
N ARG A 87 6.02 31.33 -32.68
CA ARG A 87 5.50 30.40 -31.66
C ARG A 87 3.97 30.26 -31.66
N PRO A 88 3.17 31.36 -31.74
CA PRO A 88 1.71 31.22 -31.70
C PRO A 88 1.16 30.37 -32.84
N ALA A 89 1.79 30.41 -34.03
CA ALA A 89 1.36 29.59 -35.16
C ALA A 89 1.65 28.10 -34.94
N LEU A 90 2.81 27.77 -34.35
CA LEU A 90 3.19 26.40 -33.99
C LEU A 90 2.22 25.81 -32.94
N GLU A 91 1.94 26.56 -31.88
CA GLU A 91 1.03 26.11 -30.81
C GLU A 91 -0.41 25.97 -31.31
N ASN A 92 -0.86 26.87 -32.17
CA ASN A 92 -2.16 26.75 -32.83
C ASN A 92 -2.21 25.50 -33.72
N LEU A 93 -1.11 25.16 -34.40
CA LEU A 93 -1.03 23.94 -35.20
C LEU A 93 -1.19 22.69 -34.31
N LEU A 94 -0.53 22.65 -33.15
CA LEU A 94 -0.70 21.56 -32.18
C LEU A 94 -2.16 21.47 -31.70
N ARG A 95 -2.73 22.59 -31.24
CA ARG A 95 -4.10 22.64 -30.71
C ARG A 95 -5.16 22.24 -31.76
N SER A 96 -4.98 22.64 -33.01
CA SER A 96 -5.93 22.33 -34.08
C SER A 96 -5.86 20.88 -34.56
N ASN A 97 -4.74 20.18 -34.34
CA ASN A 97 -4.54 18.82 -34.83
C ASN A 97 -4.58 17.74 -33.74
N VAL A 98 -4.57 18.12 -32.45
CA VAL A 98 -4.77 17.19 -31.33
C VAL A 98 -6.19 17.39 -30.79
N PRO A 99 -7.13 16.47 -31.07
CA PRO A 99 -8.55 16.64 -30.76
C PRO A 99 -8.86 16.31 -29.28
N ASP A 100 -8.36 17.14 -28.36
CA ASP A 100 -8.49 16.86 -26.92
C ASP A 100 -9.96 16.86 -26.45
N LEU A 101 -10.62 18.01 -26.39
CA LEU A 101 -12.00 18.11 -25.87
C LEU A 101 -13.05 17.41 -26.75
N ASN A 102 -12.72 17.10 -27.99
CA ASN A 102 -13.65 16.47 -28.94
C ASN A 102 -13.72 14.95 -28.76
N ILE A 103 -12.74 14.35 -28.07
CA ILE A 103 -12.67 12.91 -27.85
C ILE A 103 -12.68 12.62 -26.36
N GLU A 104 -13.50 11.65 -25.95
CA GLU A 104 -13.57 11.16 -24.58
C GLU A 104 -12.52 10.06 -24.33
N PRO A 105 -11.94 9.98 -23.12
CA PRO A 105 -11.05 8.88 -22.76
C PRO A 105 -11.77 7.54 -22.87
N SER A 106 -11.08 6.55 -23.42
CA SER A 106 -11.59 5.18 -23.54
C SER A 106 -11.53 4.41 -22.22
N GLY A 107 -12.24 3.28 -22.13
CA GLY A 107 -12.21 2.38 -20.97
C GLY A 107 -10.79 2.01 -20.53
N LEU A 108 -9.87 1.78 -21.46
CA LEU A 108 -8.46 1.50 -21.16
C LEU A 108 -7.78 2.61 -20.35
N HIS A 109 -8.14 3.88 -20.56
CA HIS A 109 -7.57 4.98 -19.77
C HIS A 109 -8.04 4.91 -18.32
N VAL A 110 -9.31 4.53 -18.10
CA VAL A 110 -9.89 4.37 -16.77
C VAL A 110 -9.27 3.15 -16.09
N GLU A 111 -9.26 2.00 -16.76
CA GLU A 111 -8.70 0.74 -16.25
C GLU A 111 -7.20 0.86 -15.92
N LEU A 112 -6.43 1.59 -16.75
CA LEU A 112 -5.02 1.87 -16.46
C LEU A 112 -4.84 2.65 -15.16
N LEU A 113 -5.70 3.64 -14.91
CA LEU A 113 -5.66 4.49 -13.72
C LEU A 113 -6.33 3.84 -12.50
N GLU A 114 -7.09 2.75 -12.65
CA GLU A 114 -7.55 1.95 -11.52
C GLU A 114 -6.41 1.19 -10.82
N LEU A 115 -5.31 0.94 -11.52
CA LEU A 115 -4.12 0.29 -10.96
C LEU A 115 -3.35 1.21 -9.98
N PRO A 116 -2.63 0.67 -8.98
CA PRO A 116 -1.85 1.46 -8.00
C PRO A 116 -0.49 1.94 -8.54
N TRP A 117 -0.48 2.78 -9.57
CA TRP A 117 0.76 3.45 -9.95
C TRP A 117 1.13 4.50 -8.90
N VAL A 118 2.41 4.53 -8.49
CA VAL A 118 2.87 5.59 -7.56
C VAL A 118 2.81 6.97 -8.21
N ASP A 119 3.13 7.02 -9.50
CA ASP A 119 3.08 8.20 -10.35
C ASP A 119 2.85 7.77 -11.80
N VAL A 120 2.08 8.56 -12.53
CA VAL A 120 1.82 8.45 -13.97
C VAL A 120 2.51 9.63 -14.64
N PHE A 121 3.47 9.36 -15.52
CA PHE A 121 4.18 10.38 -16.29
C PHE A 121 3.67 10.39 -17.72
N THR A 122 3.60 11.56 -18.35
CA THR A 122 3.27 11.63 -19.78
C THR A 122 3.93 12.82 -20.46
N THR A 123 4.28 12.63 -21.73
CA THR A 123 4.71 13.68 -22.66
C THR A 123 3.55 14.18 -23.54
N ASN A 124 2.33 13.70 -23.31
CA ASN A 124 1.16 14.03 -24.13
C ASN A 124 0.54 15.36 -23.69
N TYR A 125 0.13 16.16 -24.67
CA TYR A 125 -0.54 17.44 -24.45
C TYR A 125 -2.04 17.30 -24.16
N ASP A 126 -2.68 16.23 -24.64
CA ASP A 126 -4.11 15.94 -24.40
C ASP A 126 -4.42 15.71 -22.92
N THR A 127 -5.66 15.90 -22.50
CA THR A 127 -6.10 15.76 -21.10
C THR A 127 -6.82 14.44 -20.84
N LEU A 128 -6.60 13.40 -21.66
CA LEU A 128 -7.34 12.14 -21.58
C LEU A 128 -7.10 11.42 -20.24
N LEU A 129 -5.87 11.42 -19.73
CA LEU A 129 -5.54 10.77 -18.46
C LEU A 129 -6.18 11.49 -17.27
N GLU A 130 -6.18 12.82 -17.26
CA GLU A 130 -6.79 13.62 -16.21
C GLU A 130 -8.30 13.46 -16.20
N ARG A 131 -8.94 13.50 -17.38
CA ARG A 131 -10.37 13.25 -17.53
C ARG A 131 -10.75 11.80 -17.21
N ALA A 132 -9.88 10.84 -17.51
CA ALA A 132 -10.09 9.45 -17.11
C ALA A 132 -9.96 9.28 -15.59
N SER A 133 -8.99 9.95 -14.94
CA SER A 133 -8.82 9.90 -13.49
C SER A 133 -10.05 10.41 -12.76
N ALA A 134 -10.79 11.38 -13.31
CA ALA A 134 -12.04 11.85 -12.72
C ALA A 134 -13.16 10.79 -12.71
N LYS A 135 -13.05 9.74 -13.54
CA LYS A 135 -14.00 8.62 -13.61
C LYS A 135 -13.61 7.47 -12.67
N VAL A 136 -12.40 7.46 -12.11
CA VAL A 136 -11.90 6.42 -11.20
C VAL A 136 -12.36 6.72 -9.77
N VAL A 137 -13.07 5.76 -9.15
CA VAL A 137 -13.60 5.90 -7.78
C VAL A 137 -12.63 5.35 -6.73
N THR A 138 -11.81 4.37 -7.11
CA THR A 138 -10.95 3.63 -6.19
C THR A 138 -9.69 4.39 -5.78
N ARG A 139 -9.22 5.32 -6.62
CA ARG A 139 -8.00 6.10 -6.44
C ARG A 139 -8.15 7.47 -7.09
N ARG A 140 -7.49 8.48 -6.53
CA ARG A 140 -7.48 9.84 -7.05
C ARG A 140 -6.06 10.24 -7.39
N TYR A 141 -5.78 10.43 -8.69
CA TYR A 141 -4.51 10.98 -9.13
C TYR A 141 -4.60 12.50 -9.18
N GLU A 142 -3.60 13.18 -8.62
CA GLU A 142 -3.49 14.63 -8.68
C GLU A 142 -2.73 15.05 -9.94
N PRO A 143 -3.34 15.83 -10.86
CA PRO A 143 -2.64 16.31 -12.04
C PRO A 143 -1.60 17.37 -11.65
N VAL A 144 -0.36 17.18 -12.12
CA VAL A 144 0.75 18.13 -11.97
C VAL A 144 1.12 18.61 -13.36
N VAL A 145 0.66 19.81 -13.69
CA VAL A 145 0.86 20.42 -15.01
C VAL A 145 2.00 21.42 -15.03
N ASN A 146 2.30 22.05 -13.88
CA ASN A 146 3.39 22.99 -13.71
C ASN A 146 4.41 22.51 -12.67
N LYS A 147 5.65 22.97 -12.83
CA LYS A 147 6.76 22.59 -11.93
C LYS A 147 6.57 23.18 -10.52
N GLU A 148 5.85 24.29 -10.41
CA GLU A 148 5.49 24.95 -9.16
C GLU A 148 4.48 24.14 -8.33
N ASP A 149 3.74 23.21 -8.93
CA ASP A 149 2.74 22.39 -8.25
C ASP A 149 3.36 21.18 -7.52
N ILE A 150 4.58 20.78 -7.90
CA ILE A 150 5.27 19.59 -7.37
C ILE A 150 5.33 19.55 -5.83
N PRO A 151 5.65 20.66 -5.11
CA PRO A 151 5.74 20.64 -3.66
C PRO A 151 4.39 20.47 -2.94
N TYR A 152 3.29 20.77 -3.63
CA TYR A 152 1.93 20.75 -3.06
C TYR A 152 1.15 19.49 -3.44
N ALA A 153 1.55 18.84 -4.53
CA ALA A 153 0.88 17.66 -5.06
C ALA A 153 1.06 16.43 -4.16
N ILE A 154 -0.03 15.74 -3.89
CA ILE A 154 -0.09 14.52 -3.10
C ILE A 154 -0.01 13.31 -4.04
N LYS A 155 0.81 12.31 -3.69
CA LYS A 155 0.83 11.04 -4.43
C LYS A 155 -0.49 10.27 -4.25
N PRO A 156 -0.98 9.58 -5.29
CA PRO A 156 -0.37 9.39 -6.61
C PRO A 156 -0.64 10.56 -7.58
N ARG A 157 0.29 10.84 -8.51
CA ARG A 157 0.21 12.02 -9.41
C ARG A 157 0.13 11.66 -10.89
N ILE A 158 -0.47 12.51 -11.71
CA ILE A 158 -0.32 12.52 -13.18
C ILE A 158 0.57 13.72 -13.56
N VAL A 159 1.84 13.46 -13.86
CA VAL A 159 2.84 14.50 -14.15
C VAL A 159 2.95 14.73 -15.66
N LYS A 160 2.62 15.94 -16.10
CA LYS A 160 2.70 16.40 -17.50
C LYS A 160 4.05 17.04 -17.75
N LEU A 161 4.91 16.34 -18.48
CA LEU A 161 6.30 16.75 -18.63
C LEU A 161 6.48 17.84 -19.70
N HIS A 162 5.66 17.81 -20.77
CA HIS A 162 5.85 18.64 -21.96
C HIS A 162 4.80 19.75 -22.11
N GLY A 163 4.11 20.11 -21.03
CA GLY A 163 2.96 21.02 -21.05
C GLY A 163 1.63 20.30 -21.22
N SER A 164 0.53 21.03 -21.15
CA SER A 164 -0.83 20.46 -21.20
C SER A 164 -1.86 21.42 -21.80
N PHE A 165 -2.85 20.90 -22.50
CA PHE A 165 -4.02 21.69 -22.91
C PHE A 165 -4.90 22.07 -21.70
N PRO A 166 -5.66 23.18 -21.76
CA PRO A 166 -5.77 24.10 -22.90
C PRO A 166 -4.66 25.16 -23.00
N SER A 167 -3.97 25.47 -21.89
CA SER A 167 -3.16 26.68 -21.78
C SER A 167 -1.87 26.55 -20.95
N GLU A 168 -1.49 25.35 -20.50
CA GLU A 168 -0.26 25.17 -19.72
C GLU A 168 0.96 25.15 -20.65
N ARG A 169 1.66 26.29 -20.63
CA ARG A 169 2.71 26.66 -21.57
C ARG A 169 4.06 26.68 -20.86
N PRO A 170 5.15 26.53 -21.63
CA PRO A 170 5.25 26.27 -23.07
C PRO A 170 5.04 24.78 -23.42
N PHE A 171 4.52 24.50 -24.62
CA PHE A 171 4.51 23.14 -25.18
C PHE A 171 5.91 22.76 -25.65
N ILE A 172 6.50 21.71 -25.11
CA ILE A 172 7.89 21.30 -25.39
C ILE A 172 7.95 20.51 -26.71
N ILE A 173 8.33 21.17 -27.80
CA ILE A 173 8.27 20.58 -29.15
C ILE A 173 9.45 20.96 -30.06
N THR A 174 10.12 22.08 -29.82
CA THR A 174 11.22 22.56 -30.67
C THR A 174 12.58 22.07 -30.17
N GLU A 175 13.60 22.08 -31.03
CA GLU A 175 14.96 21.68 -30.64
C GLU A 175 15.50 22.54 -29.49
N GLU A 176 15.21 23.84 -29.50
CA GLU A 176 15.59 24.76 -28.43
C GLU A 176 14.85 24.46 -27.11
N ASP A 177 13.56 24.09 -27.16
CA ASP A 177 12.80 23.69 -25.97
C ASP A 177 13.47 22.47 -25.29
N TYR A 178 13.79 21.43 -26.05
CA TYR A 178 14.44 20.22 -25.52
C TYR A 178 15.86 20.51 -25.00
N ARG A 179 16.62 21.37 -25.68
CA ARG A 179 17.97 21.77 -25.24
C ARG A 179 17.95 22.45 -23.88
N ARG A 180 16.97 23.34 -23.66
CA ARG A 180 16.83 24.10 -22.42
C ARG A 180 16.08 23.35 -21.32
N TYR A 181 15.33 22.30 -21.68
CA TYR A 181 14.46 21.55 -20.76
C TYR A 181 15.13 21.13 -19.45
N PRO A 182 16.36 20.56 -19.44
CA PRO A 182 16.99 20.14 -18.19
C PRO A 182 17.25 21.28 -17.20
N HIS A 183 17.46 22.50 -17.71
CA HIS A 183 17.67 23.69 -16.89
C HIS A 183 16.33 24.34 -16.49
N ASP A 184 15.45 24.59 -17.46
CA ASP A 184 14.22 25.35 -17.24
C ASP A 184 13.15 24.53 -16.50
N TYR A 185 13.20 23.19 -16.59
CA TYR A 185 12.28 22.23 -15.94
C TYR A 185 13.01 21.24 -15.03
N ALA A 186 14.13 21.66 -14.42
CA ALA A 186 14.90 20.85 -13.48
C ALA A 186 14.05 20.14 -12.40
N PRO A 187 12.99 20.74 -11.81
CA PRO A 187 12.14 20.04 -10.85
C PRO A 187 11.41 18.81 -11.43
N PHE A 188 10.95 18.88 -12.69
CA PHE A 188 10.36 17.72 -13.36
C PHE A 188 11.41 16.66 -13.67
N VAL A 189 12.59 17.07 -14.15
CA VAL A 189 13.71 16.15 -14.38
C VAL A 189 14.07 15.39 -13.10
N ASN A 190 14.21 16.11 -11.98
CA ASN A 190 14.52 15.51 -10.69
C ASN A 190 13.41 14.54 -10.24
N THR A 191 12.15 14.91 -10.45
CA THR A 191 11.01 14.05 -10.09
C THR A 191 11.01 12.74 -10.89
N VAL A 192 11.26 12.80 -12.20
CA VAL A 192 11.33 11.60 -13.05
C VAL A 192 12.55 10.76 -12.70
N GLN A 193 13.71 11.39 -12.46
CA GLN A 193 14.92 10.68 -12.04
C GLN A 193 14.72 9.97 -10.70
N GLN A 194 14.14 10.63 -9.69
CA GLN A 194 13.77 9.99 -8.42
C GLN A 194 12.83 8.82 -8.63
N ALA A 195 11.77 9.00 -9.43
CA ALA A 195 10.84 7.92 -9.71
C ALA A 195 11.52 6.71 -10.37
N LEU A 196 12.41 6.93 -11.34
CA LEU A 196 13.18 5.87 -12.00
C LEU A 196 14.20 5.18 -11.08
N LEU A 197 14.69 5.86 -10.05
CA LEU A 197 15.59 5.28 -9.04
C LEU A 197 14.84 4.39 -8.04
N GLU A 198 13.62 4.81 -7.66
CA GLU A 198 12.83 4.18 -6.59
C GLU A 198 11.91 3.07 -7.10
N ASN A 199 11.47 3.15 -8.36
CA ASN A 199 10.36 2.34 -8.87
C ASN A 199 10.70 1.61 -10.17
N THR A 200 10.02 0.49 -10.38
CA THR A 200 9.95 -0.15 -11.69
C THR A 200 9.14 0.73 -12.65
N PHE A 201 9.64 0.96 -13.86
CA PHE A 201 8.97 1.81 -14.85
C PHE A 201 8.32 0.99 -15.96
N CYS A 202 7.06 1.27 -16.26
CA CYS A 202 6.36 0.72 -17.43
C CYS A 202 6.14 1.80 -18.49
N LEU A 203 6.60 1.58 -19.72
CA LEU A 203 6.37 2.44 -20.87
C LEU A 203 5.20 1.88 -21.68
N ILE A 204 4.12 2.65 -21.84
CA ILE A 204 2.90 2.24 -22.54
C ILE A 204 2.54 3.28 -23.60
N GLY A 205 2.35 2.83 -24.85
CA GLY A 205 2.08 3.75 -25.97
C GLY A 205 3.20 4.75 -26.21
N PHE A 206 4.40 4.47 -25.70
CA PHE A 206 5.57 5.34 -25.71
C PHE A 206 6.69 4.66 -26.51
N SER A 207 7.33 5.38 -27.44
CA SER A 207 8.34 4.79 -28.33
C SER A 207 9.70 4.54 -27.66
N GLY A 208 9.97 5.24 -26.55
CA GLY A 208 11.28 5.22 -25.89
C GLY A 208 12.35 6.03 -26.64
N ASP A 209 11.98 6.81 -27.65
CA ASP A 209 12.90 7.65 -28.44
C ASP A 209 12.89 9.13 -28.06
N ASP A 210 12.07 9.51 -27.08
CA ASP A 210 12.01 10.87 -26.59
C ASP A 210 13.39 11.35 -26.07
N PRO A 211 13.94 12.48 -26.57
CA PRO A 211 15.27 12.94 -26.17
C PRO A 211 15.44 13.23 -24.68
N ASN A 212 14.39 13.70 -24.00
CA ASN A 212 14.46 13.96 -22.56
C ASN A 212 14.50 12.62 -21.80
N PHE A 213 13.64 11.67 -22.19
CA PHE A 213 13.65 10.32 -21.63
C PHE A 213 15.01 9.63 -21.79
N LEU A 214 15.62 9.74 -22.99
CA LEU A 214 16.94 9.18 -23.26
C LEU A 214 18.04 9.81 -22.39
N GLN A 215 17.96 11.11 -22.11
CA GLN A 215 18.87 11.79 -21.19
C GLN A 215 18.68 11.29 -19.75
N TRP A 216 17.45 11.11 -19.28
CA TRP A 216 17.18 10.63 -17.92
C TRP A 216 17.73 9.22 -17.69
N ILE A 217 17.44 8.27 -18.58
CA ILE A 217 17.95 6.89 -18.44
C ILE A 217 19.48 6.83 -18.61
N GLY A 218 20.04 7.70 -19.45
CA GLY A 218 21.50 7.85 -19.61
C GLY A 218 22.15 8.30 -18.31
N TRP A 219 21.62 9.37 -17.72
CA TRP A 219 22.10 9.89 -16.44
C TRP A 219 22.06 8.83 -15.33
N ILE A 220 20.97 8.06 -15.21
CA ILE A 220 20.87 7.02 -14.18
C ILE A 220 21.95 5.96 -14.37
N ARG A 221 22.14 5.50 -15.61
CA ARG A 221 23.17 4.50 -15.93
C ARG A 221 24.57 5.00 -15.64
N ASP A 222 24.84 6.27 -15.92
CA ASP A 222 26.15 6.88 -15.72
C ASP A 222 26.47 7.08 -14.23
N ASN A 223 25.45 7.29 -13.38
CA ASN A 223 25.63 7.51 -11.94
C ASN A 223 25.53 6.24 -11.07
N LEU A 224 24.71 5.26 -11.44
CA LEU A 224 24.52 4.02 -10.66
C LEU A 224 25.22 2.78 -11.23
N GLY A 225 25.60 2.82 -12.50
CA GLY A 225 26.09 1.65 -13.24
C GLY A 225 24.96 0.73 -13.72
N LYS A 226 25.24 -0.08 -14.75
CA LYS A 226 24.23 -0.86 -15.49
C LYS A 226 23.48 -1.91 -14.64
N ASP A 227 24.11 -2.46 -13.61
CA ASP A 227 23.57 -3.61 -12.87
C ASP A 227 22.75 -3.21 -11.63
N LYS A 228 22.73 -1.92 -11.28
CA LYS A 228 22.09 -1.41 -10.05
C LYS A 228 20.83 -0.58 -10.32
N THR A 229 20.40 -0.47 -11.57
CA THR A 229 19.22 0.31 -11.95
C THR A 229 17.94 -0.53 -11.86
N GLN A 230 16.83 0.11 -11.49
CA GLN A 230 15.52 -0.53 -11.63
C GLN A 230 15.23 -0.84 -13.10
N LYS A 231 14.44 -1.89 -13.34
CA LYS A 231 14.11 -2.34 -14.69
C LYS A 231 13.06 -1.42 -15.31
N ILE A 232 13.24 -1.12 -16.59
CA ILE A 232 12.28 -0.39 -17.41
C ILE A 232 11.66 -1.38 -18.40
N TYR A 233 10.33 -1.45 -18.44
CA TYR A 233 9.58 -2.35 -19.29
C TYR A 233 8.86 -1.59 -20.38
N LEU A 234 9.12 -1.91 -21.64
CA LEU A 234 8.37 -1.39 -22.78
C LEU A 234 7.28 -2.39 -23.15
N VAL A 235 6.01 -2.02 -22.93
CA VAL A 235 4.86 -2.92 -23.04
C VAL A 235 3.99 -2.52 -24.23
N GLY A 236 3.65 -3.50 -25.06
CA GLY A 236 2.76 -3.27 -26.20
C GLY A 236 2.91 -4.34 -27.27
N VAL A 237 2.51 -3.97 -28.48
CA VAL A 237 2.65 -4.79 -29.69
C VAL A 237 3.65 -4.11 -30.58
N PHE A 238 4.66 -4.86 -31.03
CA PHE A 238 5.78 -4.27 -31.74
C PHE A 238 6.18 -5.07 -32.98
N ASP A 239 6.78 -4.39 -33.96
CA ASP A 239 7.45 -5.00 -35.11
C ASP A 239 8.89 -4.45 -35.17
N LEU A 240 9.69 -4.78 -34.14
CA LEU A 240 11.04 -4.24 -33.96
C LEU A 240 12.08 -5.11 -34.66
N SER A 241 13.01 -4.46 -35.35
CA SER A 241 14.19 -5.15 -35.89
C SER A 241 15.11 -5.64 -34.76
N SER A 242 15.91 -6.68 -35.04
CA SER A 242 16.89 -7.22 -34.09
C SER A 242 17.87 -6.15 -33.58
N ALA A 243 18.31 -5.25 -34.45
CA ALA A 243 19.17 -4.12 -34.09
C ALA A 243 18.48 -3.17 -33.10
N ARG A 244 17.18 -2.91 -33.29
CA ARG A 244 16.41 -2.04 -32.41
C ARG A 244 16.16 -2.67 -31.04
N LEU A 245 15.88 -3.98 -30.99
CA LEU A 245 15.77 -4.73 -29.75
C LEU A 245 17.09 -4.71 -28.96
N GLN A 246 18.22 -4.91 -29.63
CA GLN A 246 19.54 -4.83 -29.00
C GLN A 246 19.85 -3.43 -28.45
N LEU A 247 19.47 -2.37 -29.17
CA LEU A 247 19.65 -0.99 -28.69
C LEU A 247 18.83 -0.72 -27.41
N LEU A 248 17.57 -1.17 -27.36
CA LEU A 248 16.73 -1.03 -26.17
C LEU A 248 17.31 -1.81 -24.99
N ALA A 249 17.77 -3.04 -25.22
CA ALA A 249 18.43 -3.84 -24.19
C ALA A 249 19.72 -3.18 -23.66
N GLN A 250 20.55 -2.57 -24.53
CA GLN A 250 21.73 -1.81 -24.11
C GLN A 250 21.40 -0.57 -23.28
N ARG A 251 20.18 -0.04 -23.44
CA ARG A 251 19.64 1.07 -22.63
C ARG A 251 18.97 0.58 -21.34
N GLY A 252 18.95 -0.72 -21.06
CA GLY A 252 18.30 -1.29 -19.88
C GLY A 252 16.77 -1.40 -20.00
N ILE A 253 16.23 -1.31 -21.21
CA ILE A 253 14.80 -1.41 -21.49
C ILE A 253 14.48 -2.83 -21.94
N ILE A 254 13.62 -3.51 -21.19
CA ILE A 254 13.13 -4.85 -21.48
C ILE A 254 11.83 -4.72 -22.28
N VAL A 255 11.79 -5.29 -23.48
CA VAL A 255 10.58 -5.27 -24.32
C VAL A 255 9.69 -6.46 -23.96
N ILE A 256 8.45 -6.16 -23.61
CA ILE A 256 7.36 -7.12 -23.45
C ILE A 256 6.44 -6.98 -24.65
N ASP A 257 6.69 -7.80 -25.66
CA ASP A 257 5.88 -7.87 -26.86
C ASP A 257 4.70 -8.82 -26.64
N LEU A 258 3.49 -8.26 -26.63
CA LEU A 258 2.25 -8.98 -26.39
C LEU A 258 1.68 -9.64 -27.66
N SER A 259 2.31 -9.43 -28.83
CA SER A 259 1.94 -10.16 -30.06
C SER A 259 2.22 -11.65 -29.99
N CYS A 260 3.01 -12.11 -29.01
CA CYS A 260 3.23 -13.54 -28.78
C CYS A 260 2.08 -14.25 -28.05
N CYS A 261 1.09 -13.52 -27.55
CA CYS A 261 -0.07 -14.09 -26.86
C CYS A 261 -1.16 -14.53 -27.85
N ASP A 262 -1.86 -15.61 -27.51
CA ASP A 262 -2.91 -16.15 -28.36
C ASP A 262 -4.05 -15.15 -28.59
N GLY A 263 -4.41 -14.95 -29.86
CA GLY A 263 -5.51 -14.09 -30.28
C GLY A 263 -5.20 -12.59 -30.30
N ILE A 264 -3.93 -12.17 -30.14
CA ILE A 264 -3.50 -10.78 -30.36
C ILE A 264 -2.84 -10.67 -31.75
N GLU A 265 -3.48 -9.92 -32.65
CA GLU A 265 -2.87 -9.58 -33.93
C GLU A 265 -1.86 -8.44 -33.78
N LYS A 266 -0.87 -8.36 -34.69
CA LYS A 266 0.19 -7.34 -34.68
C LYS A 266 -0.28 -5.88 -34.74
N HIS A 267 -1.55 -5.63 -35.04
CA HIS A 267 -2.12 -4.28 -35.10
C HIS A 267 -3.16 -4.02 -34.00
N ASP A 268 -3.49 -5.03 -33.19
CA ASP A 268 -4.52 -4.91 -32.15
C ASP A 268 -3.92 -4.43 -30.82
N HIS A 269 -3.45 -3.19 -30.83
CA HIS A 269 -2.88 -2.53 -29.64
C HIS A 269 -3.90 -2.47 -28.49
N LYS A 270 -5.18 -2.25 -28.79
CA LYS A 270 -6.22 -2.11 -27.77
C LYS A 270 -6.40 -3.41 -26.99
N LYS A 271 -6.52 -4.54 -27.68
CA LYS A 271 -6.68 -5.86 -27.05
C LYS A 271 -5.43 -6.27 -26.26
N ALA A 272 -4.25 -5.97 -26.78
CA ALA A 272 -3.00 -6.23 -26.06
C ALA A 272 -2.91 -5.47 -24.74
N LEU A 273 -3.24 -4.17 -24.75
CA LEU A 273 -3.22 -3.35 -23.54
C LEU A 273 -4.32 -3.76 -22.55
N SER A 274 -5.50 -4.15 -23.03
CA SER A 274 -6.55 -4.74 -22.20
C SER A 274 -6.02 -5.99 -21.47
N LEU A 275 -5.42 -6.93 -22.21
CA LEU A 275 -4.87 -8.16 -21.64
C LEU A 275 -3.77 -7.87 -20.61
N PHE A 276 -2.92 -6.87 -20.85
CA PHE A 276 -1.91 -6.44 -19.89
C PHE A 276 -2.55 -5.92 -18.60
N ILE A 277 -3.53 -5.01 -18.69
CA ILE A 277 -4.21 -4.44 -17.52
C ILE A 277 -4.99 -5.52 -16.77
N ASP A 278 -5.76 -6.35 -17.48
CA ASP A 278 -6.51 -7.47 -16.91
C ASP A 278 -5.60 -8.43 -16.14
N TYR A 279 -4.41 -8.73 -16.70
CA TYR A 279 -3.44 -9.57 -16.01
C TYR A 279 -2.95 -8.92 -14.72
N LEU A 280 -2.57 -7.64 -14.75
CA LEU A 280 -2.14 -6.93 -13.54
C LEU A 280 -3.26 -6.88 -12.49
N GLN A 281 -4.51 -6.67 -12.90
CA GLN A 281 -5.67 -6.71 -12.02
C GLN A 281 -5.91 -8.10 -11.42
N SER A 282 -5.73 -9.18 -12.18
CA SER A 282 -5.85 -10.56 -11.69
C SER A 282 -4.84 -10.91 -10.60
N LYS A 283 -3.73 -10.17 -10.52
CA LYS A 283 -2.68 -10.32 -9.50
C LYS A 283 -2.87 -9.42 -8.29
N LYS A 284 -4.00 -8.69 -8.21
CA LYS A 284 -4.38 -7.92 -7.03
C LYS A 284 -4.33 -8.82 -5.80
N PRO A 285 -3.50 -8.50 -4.79
CA PRO A 285 -3.54 -9.20 -3.52
C PRO A 285 -4.95 -9.09 -2.98
N ASP A 286 -5.58 -10.22 -2.67
CA ASP A 286 -6.85 -10.15 -1.94
C ASP A 286 -6.52 -9.57 -0.56
N VAL A 287 -7.13 -8.43 -0.25
CA VAL A 287 -6.95 -7.81 1.06
C VAL A 287 -7.51 -8.75 2.14
N LEU A 288 -8.47 -9.62 1.79
CA LEU A 288 -8.99 -10.70 2.64
C LEU A 288 -8.04 -11.90 2.77
N ASP A 289 -6.93 -11.99 2.04
CA ASP A 289 -5.96 -13.09 2.19
C ASP A 289 -5.00 -12.90 3.37
N TRP A 290 -5.14 -11.83 4.15
CA TRP A 290 -4.39 -11.65 5.39
C TRP A 290 -4.91 -12.57 6.51
N PRO A 291 -4.06 -13.27 7.30
CA PRO A 291 -2.61 -13.23 7.28
C PRO A 291 -1.98 -14.13 6.20
N TYR A 292 -1.10 -13.54 5.39
CA TYR A 292 -0.40 -14.26 4.32
C TYR A 292 0.49 -15.38 4.86
N ASN A 293 0.36 -16.59 4.30
CA ASN A 293 1.27 -17.71 4.53
C ASN A 293 1.46 -18.11 6.01
N SER A 294 0.37 -18.19 6.79
CA SER A 294 0.43 -18.75 8.14
C SER A 294 0.78 -20.24 8.06
N LYS A 295 1.96 -20.64 8.56
CA LYS A 295 2.46 -22.02 8.46
C LYS A 295 2.36 -22.79 9.78
N THR A 296 2.44 -22.10 10.90
CA THR A 296 2.68 -22.71 12.20
C THR A 296 1.41 -22.66 13.06
N MET A 297 0.57 -23.70 12.95
CA MET A 297 -0.66 -23.81 13.76
C MET A 297 -0.39 -24.27 15.19
N HIS A 298 0.57 -25.19 15.37
CA HIS A 298 0.87 -25.84 16.64
C HIS A 298 2.38 -25.82 16.90
N PRO A 299 2.82 -25.78 18.17
CA PRO A 299 4.21 -26.04 18.53
C PRO A 299 4.64 -27.43 18.05
N ALA A 300 5.86 -27.55 17.52
CA ALA A 300 6.40 -28.83 17.09
C ALA A 300 6.59 -29.80 18.27
N HIS A 301 6.20 -31.07 18.08
CA HIS A 301 6.33 -32.08 19.12
C HIS A 301 7.81 -32.44 19.37
N GLY A 302 8.26 -32.30 20.62
CA GLY A 302 9.65 -32.62 21.02
C GLY A 302 10.69 -31.56 20.66
N ALA A 303 10.29 -30.41 20.12
CA ALA A 303 11.18 -29.27 19.87
C ALA A 303 11.46 -28.47 21.15
N ASP A 304 12.53 -27.66 21.13
CA ASP A 304 12.84 -26.75 22.22
C ASP A 304 11.77 -25.65 22.32
N ARG A 305 11.30 -25.39 23.55
CA ARG A 305 10.21 -24.45 23.80
C ARG A 305 10.61 -23.01 23.46
N ILE A 306 11.83 -22.61 23.79
CA ILE A 306 12.30 -21.24 23.60
C ILE A 306 12.43 -20.96 22.10
N GLU A 307 12.98 -21.91 21.33
CA GLU A 307 13.09 -21.80 19.88
C GLU A 307 11.72 -21.64 19.21
N GLU A 308 10.74 -22.46 19.59
CA GLU A 308 9.39 -22.39 19.04
C GLU A 308 8.68 -21.08 19.41
N VAL A 309 8.84 -20.60 20.65
CA VAL A 309 8.31 -19.29 21.08
C VAL A 309 8.97 -18.15 20.31
N GLN A 310 10.27 -18.20 20.07
CA GLN A 310 10.96 -17.17 19.29
C GLN A 310 10.43 -17.12 17.85
N LYS A 311 10.36 -18.28 17.19
CA LYS A 311 9.88 -18.40 15.82
C LYS A 311 8.45 -17.92 15.64
N ILE A 312 7.55 -18.28 16.55
CA ILE A 312 6.15 -17.84 16.47
C ILE A 312 6.01 -16.34 16.78
N THR A 313 6.82 -15.79 17.70
CA THR A 313 6.82 -14.36 18.02
C THR A 313 7.24 -13.52 16.81
N GLU A 314 8.29 -13.94 16.10
CA GLU A 314 8.74 -13.28 14.87
C GLU A 314 7.70 -13.34 13.77
N GLU A 315 7.05 -14.49 13.60
CA GLU A 315 5.97 -14.67 12.63
C GLU A 315 4.76 -13.78 12.96
N TRP A 316 4.32 -13.75 14.21
CA TRP A 316 3.20 -12.89 14.63
C TRP A 316 3.52 -11.41 14.47
N ARG A 317 4.75 -11.00 14.81
CA ARG A 317 5.23 -9.63 14.59
C ARG A 317 5.17 -9.25 13.11
N ARG A 318 5.59 -10.14 12.22
CA ARG A 318 5.51 -9.95 10.76
C ARG A 318 4.06 -9.78 10.30
N GLN A 319 3.16 -10.63 10.80
CA GLN A 319 1.73 -10.55 10.48
C GLN A 319 1.09 -9.24 10.97
N ARG A 320 1.39 -8.82 12.21
CA ARG A 320 0.92 -7.54 12.76
C ARG A 320 1.43 -6.34 11.96
N LYS A 321 2.70 -6.33 11.56
CA LYS A 321 3.25 -5.25 10.72
C LYS A 321 2.62 -5.21 9.32
N ALA A 322 2.19 -6.36 8.80
CA ALA A 322 1.49 -6.48 7.53
C ALA A 322 -0.04 -6.31 7.64
N TYR A 323 -0.55 -5.94 8.82
CA TYR A 323 -1.99 -5.82 9.04
C TYR A 323 -2.59 -4.68 8.19
N PRO A 324 -3.67 -4.93 7.41
CA PRO A 324 -4.26 -3.91 6.52
C PRO A 324 -4.90 -2.70 7.21
N GLY A 325 -4.91 -2.64 8.55
CA GLY A 325 -5.48 -1.52 9.30
C GLY A 325 -6.99 -1.59 9.48
N TRP A 326 -7.62 -2.78 9.36
CA TRP A 326 -9.05 -2.91 9.62
C TRP A 326 -9.40 -2.49 11.06
N VAL A 327 -10.44 -1.68 11.21
CA VAL A 327 -10.98 -1.34 12.54
C VAL A 327 -11.50 -2.62 13.22
N VAL A 328 -12.21 -3.44 12.45
CA VAL A 328 -12.70 -4.77 12.86
C VAL A 328 -12.23 -5.79 11.83
N LEU A 329 -11.45 -6.77 12.26
CA LEU A 329 -10.98 -7.88 11.41
C LEU A 329 -12.20 -8.63 10.81
N PRO A 330 -12.26 -8.89 9.48
CA PRO A 330 -13.36 -9.62 8.86
C PRO A 330 -13.54 -11.03 9.45
N HIS A 331 -14.76 -11.56 9.38
CA HIS A 331 -15.12 -12.79 10.11
C HIS A 331 -14.23 -14.00 9.78
N GLY A 332 -14.06 -14.33 8.49
CA GLY A 332 -13.24 -15.47 8.07
C GLY A 332 -11.78 -15.32 8.50
N ASN A 333 -11.25 -14.09 8.43
CA ASN A 333 -9.90 -13.78 8.87
C ASN A 333 -9.75 -13.88 10.39
N ARG A 334 -10.78 -13.53 11.18
CA ARG A 334 -10.79 -13.74 12.64
C ARG A 334 -10.77 -15.23 13.01
N GLU A 335 -11.57 -16.03 12.33
CA GLU A 335 -11.59 -17.49 12.54
C GLU A 335 -10.23 -18.10 12.19
N ASN A 336 -9.66 -17.71 11.05
CA ASN A 336 -8.33 -18.15 10.65
C ASN A 336 -7.27 -17.71 11.69
N LEU A 337 -7.24 -16.43 12.06
CA LEU A 337 -6.30 -15.92 13.07
C LEU A 337 -6.39 -16.71 14.38
N TRP A 338 -7.60 -17.04 14.84
CA TRP A 338 -7.82 -17.83 16.04
C TRP A 338 -7.32 -19.28 15.91
N VAL A 339 -7.58 -19.95 14.79
CA VAL A 339 -7.11 -21.31 14.51
C VAL A 339 -5.58 -21.41 14.64
N TYR A 340 -4.84 -20.38 14.20
CA TYR A 340 -3.38 -20.31 14.31
C TYR A 340 -2.87 -19.71 15.65
N THR A 341 -3.76 -19.42 16.60
CA THR A 341 -3.40 -18.84 17.91
C THR A 341 -3.77 -19.79 19.07
N ASN A 342 -4.88 -20.52 18.95
CA ASN A 342 -5.45 -21.31 20.05
C ASN A 342 -4.46 -22.34 20.64
N ALA A 343 -3.63 -23.00 19.82
CA ALA A 343 -2.67 -23.98 20.32
C ALA A 343 -1.56 -23.37 21.21
N TRP A 344 -1.24 -22.10 20.96
CA TRP A 344 -0.20 -21.35 21.64
C TRP A 344 -0.65 -20.76 22.98
N PHE A 345 -1.97 -20.76 23.21
CA PHE A 345 -2.63 -20.32 24.44
C PHE A 345 -2.09 -21.02 25.70
N ASN A 346 -1.88 -22.33 25.62
CA ASN A 346 -1.36 -23.14 26.74
C ASN A 346 0.16 -23.32 26.68
N TYR A 347 0.83 -22.72 25.68
CA TYR A 347 2.26 -22.84 25.44
C TYR A 347 3.00 -21.56 25.83
N LEU A 348 2.69 -21.02 27.00
CA LEU A 348 3.30 -19.79 27.49
C LEU A 348 4.80 -20.03 27.81
N PRO A 349 5.69 -19.08 27.45
CA PRO A 349 7.09 -19.16 27.84
C PRO A 349 7.23 -19.03 29.35
N ASP A 350 8.22 -19.71 29.90
CA ASP A 350 8.53 -19.64 31.32
C ASP A 350 9.27 -18.32 31.63
N THR A 351 8.75 -17.54 32.58
CA THR A 351 9.25 -16.19 32.86
C THR A 351 10.63 -16.17 33.51
N GLU A 352 11.11 -17.27 34.08
CA GLU A 352 12.41 -17.34 34.74
C GLU A 352 13.51 -17.81 33.79
N THR A 353 13.19 -18.74 32.89
CA THR A 353 14.17 -19.37 31.99
C THR A 353 14.23 -18.77 30.58
N SER A 354 13.24 -17.98 30.18
CA SER A 354 13.20 -17.40 28.84
C SER A 354 14.22 -16.27 28.66
N PRO A 355 14.79 -16.11 27.44
CA PRO A 355 15.66 -14.99 27.11
C PRO A 355 15.00 -13.64 27.44
N PRO A 356 15.75 -12.67 28.00
CA PRO A 356 15.22 -11.34 28.30
C PRO A 356 14.60 -10.69 27.06
N GLY A 357 13.40 -10.15 27.22
CA GLY A 357 12.62 -9.51 26.15
C GLY A 357 11.74 -10.46 25.33
N LEU A 358 12.02 -11.75 25.26
CA LEU A 358 11.22 -12.68 24.42
C LEU A 358 9.81 -12.87 24.98
N ASP A 359 9.69 -13.06 26.29
CA ASP A 359 8.42 -13.26 27.00
C ASP A 359 7.47 -12.06 26.87
N ILE A 360 7.96 -10.84 27.06
CA ILE A 360 7.16 -9.62 26.91
C ILE A 360 6.74 -9.38 25.45
N GLN A 361 7.62 -9.69 24.48
CA GLN A 361 7.28 -9.57 23.07
C GLN A 361 6.24 -10.63 22.67
N TYR A 362 6.37 -11.86 23.16
CA TYR A 362 5.37 -12.91 22.96
C TYR A 362 4.01 -12.51 23.54
N ALA A 363 3.98 -12.02 24.79
CA ALA A 363 2.75 -11.56 25.43
C ALA A 363 2.08 -10.42 24.64
N PHE A 364 2.87 -9.46 24.17
CA PHE A 364 2.38 -8.35 23.36
C PHE A 364 1.73 -8.82 22.06
N GLU A 365 2.38 -9.70 21.31
CA GLU A 365 1.83 -10.23 20.07
C GLU A 365 0.59 -11.11 20.34
N LEU A 366 0.58 -11.91 21.41
CA LEU A 366 -0.57 -12.74 21.81
C LEU A 366 -1.80 -11.89 22.15
N ILE A 367 -1.63 -10.85 22.98
CA ILE A 367 -2.72 -9.93 23.34
C ILE A 367 -3.26 -9.24 22.10
N TRP A 368 -2.38 -8.74 21.22
CA TRP A 368 -2.80 -8.08 19.98
C TRP A 368 -3.69 -9.01 19.14
N ARG A 369 -3.34 -10.29 19.02
CA ARG A 369 -4.13 -11.28 18.29
C ARG A 369 -5.48 -11.54 18.95
N LEU A 370 -5.52 -11.71 20.28
CA LEU A 370 -6.78 -11.86 21.02
C LEU A 370 -7.70 -10.66 20.81
N GLU A 371 -7.14 -9.46 20.81
CA GLU A 371 -7.92 -8.25 20.54
C GLU A 371 -8.53 -8.20 19.14
N ARG A 372 -7.77 -8.62 18.11
CA ARG A 372 -8.27 -8.69 16.73
C ARG A 372 -9.28 -9.82 16.54
N CYS A 373 -9.14 -10.93 17.26
CA CYS A 373 -10.13 -12.01 17.33
C CYS A 373 -11.39 -11.62 18.12
N LEU A 374 -11.42 -10.44 18.75
CA LEU A 374 -12.49 -10.02 19.64
C LEU A 374 -12.70 -10.99 20.81
N LEU A 375 -11.60 -11.49 21.39
CA LEU A 375 -11.61 -12.35 22.57
C LEU A 375 -11.19 -11.56 23.82
N PRO A 376 -11.65 -11.97 25.03
CA PRO A 376 -11.15 -11.44 26.29
C PRO A 376 -9.74 -11.99 26.59
N ILE A 377 -9.06 -11.37 27.56
CA ILE A 377 -7.88 -11.98 28.18
C ILE A 377 -8.37 -13.07 29.12
N PHE A 378 -7.76 -14.25 29.05
CA PHE A 378 -8.09 -15.38 29.91
C PHE A 378 -7.17 -15.42 31.14
N ASP A 379 -7.63 -16.07 32.22
CA ASP A 379 -6.96 -16.04 33.53
C ASP A 379 -5.48 -16.46 33.47
N ASN A 380 -5.14 -17.54 32.75
CA ASN A 380 -3.76 -18.01 32.60
C ASN A 380 -2.86 -16.97 31.90
N ILE A 381 -3.40 -16.25 30.91
CA ILE A 381 -2.68 -15.18 30.21
C ILE A 381 -2.57 -13.95 31.13
N ALA A 382 -3.62 -13.62 31.86
CA ALA A 382 -3.62 -12.53 32.82
C ALA A 382 -2.54 -12.74 33.89
N GLU A 383 -2.46 -13.92 34.50
CA GLU A 383 -1.41 -14.29 35.47
C GLU A 383 0.00 -14.16 34.87
N PHE A 384 0.18 -14.60 33.62
CA PHE A 384 1.44 -14.45 32.90
C PHE A 384 1.80 -12.98 32.61
N CYS A 385 0.81 -12.16 32.23
CA CYS A 385 0.99 -10.74 32.00
C CYS A 385 1.34 -9.98 33.28
N GLU A 386 0.71 -10.31 34.42
CA GLU A 386 1.05 -9.72 35.73
C GLU A 386 2.52 -9.95 36.07
N LYS A 387 3.00 -11.19 35.91
CA LYS A 387 4.42 -11.54 36.13
C LYS A 387 5.35 -10.75 35.21
N ILE A 388 4.99 -10.58 33.94
CA ILE A 388 5.77 -9.77 32.99
C ILE A 388 5.82 -8.30 33.38
N LEU A 389 4.68 -7.73 33.76
CA LEU A 389 4.58 -6.31 34.14
C LEU A 389 5.35 -6.01 35.43
N GLU A 390 5.45 -6.98 36.34
CA GLU A 390 6.32 -6.89 37.52
C GLU A 390 7.80 -7.07 37.17
N LYS A 391 8.12 -8.01 36.26
CA LYS A 391 9.49 -8.35 35.85
C LYS A 391 10.21 -7.22 35.10
N TYR A 392 9.52 -6.50 34.22
CA TYR A 392 10.10 -5.43 33.39
C TYR A 392 9.63 -4.04 33.80
N TRP A 393 10.58 -3.09 33.89
CA TRP A 393 10.29 -1.67 34.10
C TRP A 393 11.06 -0.77 33.11
N PRO A 394 10.46 -0.43 31.94
CA PRO A 394 11.14 0.29 30.86
C PRO A 394 11.10 1.83 31.00
N PHE A 395 10.92 2.34 32.22
CA PHE A 395 10.81 3.76 32.52
C PHE A 395 11.90 4.19 33.51
N GLN A 396 12.34 5.45 33.39
CA GLN A 396 13.35 6.06 34.26
C GLN A 396 12.74 6.76 35.50
N THR A 397 11.50 6.40 35.89
CA THR A 397 10.81 7.00 37.03
C THR A 397 11.04 6.21 38.32
N GLU A 398 11.02 6.90 39.47
CA GLU A 398 11.27 6.31 40.80
C GLU A 398 10.21 5.29 41.27
N SER A 399 9.12 5.11 40.51
CA SER A 399 7.99 4.23 40.86
C SER A 399 8.18 2.78 40.37
N GLN A 400 9.35 2.19 40.62
CA GLN A 400 9.67 0.84 40.17
C GLN A 400 8.88 -0.24 40.95
N PRO A 401 8.38 -1.30 40.29
CA PRO A 401 7.79 -2.44 40.98
C PRO A 401 8.78 -3.14 41.90
N VAL A 402 8.30 -3.64 43.05
CA VAL A 402 9.12 -4.33 44.07
C VAL A 402 9.86 -5.55 43.51
N ASN A 403 9.26 -6.23 42.52
CA ASN A 403 9.80 -7.44 41.89
C ASN A 403 10.47 -7.18 40.52
N CYS A 404 10.83 -5.93 40.18
CA CYS A 404 11.51 -5.63 38.90
C CYS A 404 12.87 -6.32 38.82
N GLN A 405 13.04 -7.15 37.79
CA GLN A 405 14.30 -7.82 37.46
C GLN A 405 15.06 -7.03 36.38
N PHE A 406 14.35 -6.44 35.42
CA PHE A 406 14.92 -5.73 34.28
C PHE A 406 14.40 -4.30 34.23
N CYS A 407 15.26 -3.33 34.51
CA CYS A 407 14.86 -1.93 34.59
C CYS A 407 15.74 -1.03 33.68
N SER A 408 15.12 -0.09 32.96
CA SER A 408 15.81 0.76 31.97
C SER A 408 16.67 1.82 32.68
N GLY A 409 17.92 1.48 32.96
CA GLY A 409 18.84 2.34 33.71
C GLY A 409 20.03 1.59 34.32
N VAL A 410 19.97 0.25 34.37
CA VAL A 410 21.07 -0.60 34.81
C VAL A 410 22.02 -0.88 33.63
N GLU A 411 23.33 -0.69 33.84
CA GLU A 411 24.36 -0.90 32.80
C GLU A 411 24.32 -2.31 32.20
N GLU A 412 24.03 -3.33 33.02
CA GLU A 412 23.98 -4.75 32.61
C GLU A 412 22.91 -5.07 31.56
N PHE A 413 21.91 -4.19 31.37
CA PHE A 413 20.78 -4.42 30.46
C PHE A 413 20.64 -3.34 29.37
N GLN A 414 21.66 -2.51 29.13
CA GLN A 414 21.58 -1.43 28.14
C GLN A 414 21.34 -1.93 26.71
N ASP A 415 21.79 -3.14 26.38
CA ASP A 415 21.69 -3.73 25.04
C ASP A 415 20.28 -4.21 24.67
N LEU A 416 19.34 -4.22 25.62
CA LEU A 416 17.96 -4.62 25.33
C LEU A 416 17.22 -3.55 24.50
N PRO A 417 16.29 -3.97 23.62
CA PRO A 417 15.50 -3.04 22.79
C PRO A 417 14.43 -2.33 23.64
N TRP A 418 14.86 -1.41 24.50
CA TRP A 418 14.01 -0.76 25.51
C TRP A 418 12.81 0.00 24.94
N ASN A 419 12.92 0.55 23.73
CA ASN A 419 11.77 1.19 23.08
C ASN A 419 10.67 0.18 22.72
N ASP A 420 11.04 -0.99 22.19
CA ASP A 420 10.09 -2.05 21.85
C ASP A 420 9.49 -2.68 23.12
N ILE A 421 10.32 -2.87 24.15
CA ILE A 421 9.87 -3.35 25.47
C ILE A 421 8.90 -2.34 26.10
N ARG A 422 9.17 -1.04 26.01
CA ARG A 422 8.28 0.01 26.53
C ARG A 422 6.92 -0.02 25.84
N GLN A 423 6.89 -0.12 24.51
CA GLN A 423 5.64 -0.19 23.75
C GLN A 423 4.85 -1.46 24.10
N ALA A 424 5.52 -2.60 24.19
CA ALA A 424 4.92 -3.86 24.61
C ALA A 424 4.33 -3.76 26.03
N TRP A 425 5.10 -3.23 26.98
CA TRP A 425 4.69 -3.06 28.38
C TRP A 425 3.43 -2.19 28.49
N LEU A 426 3.41 -1.02 27.83
CA LEU A 426 2.26 -0.11 27.85
C LEU A 426 1.00 -0.77 27.26
N ALA A 427 1.14 -1.48 26.14
CA ALA A 427 0.03 -2.18 25.50
C ALA A 427 -0.52 -3.32 26.38
N ILE A 428 0.35 -4.13 26.98
CA ILE A 428 -0.03 -5.21 27.91
C ILE A 428 -0.74 -4.61 29.13
N ALA A 429 -0.19 -3.57 29.75
CA ALA A 429 -0.77 -2.94 30.93
C ALA A 429 -2.16 -2.31 30.64
N LEU A 430 -2.37 -1.72 29.46
CA LEU A 430 -3.68 -1.19 29.06
C LEU A 430 -4.69 -2.32 28.84
N ALA A 431 -4.27 -3.43 28.23
CA ALA A 431 -5.11 -4.59 28.04
C ALA A 431 -5.49 -5.24 29.39
N MET A 432 -4.57 -5.27 30.36
CA MET A 432 -4.82 -5.73 31.73
C MET A 432 -5.78 -4.81 32.49
N LEU A 433 -5.74 -3.49 32.26
CA LEU A 433 -6.72 -2.54 32.82
C LEU A 433 -8.15 -2.94 32.41
N ARG A 434 -8.35 -3.32 31.14
CA ARG A 434 -9.64 -3.84 30.67
C ARG A 434 -10.00 -5.15 31.38
N PHE A 435 -9.07 -6.11 31.47
CA PHE A 435 -9.30 -7.37 32.17
C PHE A 435 -9.74 -7.17 33.63
N TYR A 436 -9.06 -6.29 34.38
CA TYR A 436 -9.43 -5.97 35.76
C TYR A 436 -10.83 -5.38 35.87
N ARG A 437 -11.25 -4.56 34.90
CA ARG A 437 -12.61 -4.03 34.84
C ARG A 437 -13.63 -5.15 34.56
N GLU A 438 -13.34 -6.00 33.59
CA GLU A 438 -14.24 -7.08 33.15
C GLU A 438 -14.43 -8.17 34.22
N GLU A 439 -13.40 -8.49 34.99
CA GLU A 439 -13.46 -9.46 36.10
C GLU A 439 -13.84 -8.82 37.46
N GLY A 440 -13.92 -7.49 37.53
CA GLY A 440 -14.31 -6.77 38.74
C GLY A 440 -13.21 -6.65 39.80
N TYR A 441 -11.94 -6.72 39.41
CA TYR A 441 -10.76 -6.48 40.27
C TYR A 441 -10.51 -4.98 40.47
N LEU A 442 -11.42 -4.30 41.17
CA LEU A 442 -11.42 -2.83 41.29
C LEU A 442 -10.15 -2.24 41.92
N ASP A 443 -9.56 -2.92 42.90
CA ASP A 443 -8.35 -2.42 43.56
C ASP A 443 -7.15 -2.46 42.62
N LYS A 444 -6.97 -3.58 41.91
CA LYS A 444 -5.97 -3.72 40.83
C LYS A 444 -6.20 -2.70 39.72
N TRP A 445 -7.47 -2.47 39.34
CA TRP A 445 -7.84 -1.48 38.32
C TRP A 445 -7.42 -0.05 38.73
N LYS A 446 -7.72 0.36 39.96
CA LYS A 446 -7.34 1.69 40.49
C LYS A 446 -5.83 1.87 40.58
N GLU A 447 -5.12 0.83 41.00
CA GLU A 447 -3.66 0.87 41.04
C GLU A 447 -3.07 1.05 39.64
N ALA A 448 -3.54 0.29 38.67
CA ALA A 448 -3.11 0.40 37.27
C ALA A 448 -3.46 1.77 36.66
N GLU A 449 -4.66 2.31 36.92
CA GLU A 449 -5.05 3.66 36.47
C GLU A 449 -4.13 4.74 37.05
N ASN A 450 -3.83 4.68 38.35
CA ASN A 450 -2.92 5.63 38.98
C ASN A 450 -1.51 5.53 38.42
N ARG A 451 -1.05 4.32 38.10
CA ARG A 451 0.23 4.09 37.43
C ARG A 451 0.26 4.75 36.05
N PHE A 452 -0.83 4.70 35.27
CA PHE A 452 -0.93 5.39 33.98
C PHE A 452 -0.96 6.91 34.09
N LYS A 453 -1.51 7.48 35.18
CA LYS A 453 -1.42 8.94 35.43
C LYS A 453 0.03 9.40 35.56
N ILE A 454 0.88 8.61 36.23
CA ILE A 454 2.32 8.87 36.36
C ILE A 454 3.02 8.71 35.00
N LEU A 455 2.62 7.74 34.20
CA LEU A 455 3.22 7.44 32.90
C LEU A 455 2.63 8.23 31.72
N SER A 456 1.84 9.27 31.98
CA SER A 456 1.05 9.97 30.96
C SER A 456 1.87 10.59 29.82
N ASP A 457 3.12 10.98 30.10
CA ASP A 457 4.05 11.52 29.11
C ASP A 457 4.56 10.47 28.10
N TYR A 458 4.52 9.18 28.46
CA TYR A 458 4.97 8.09 27.61
C TYR A 458 3.85 7.52 26.71
N LEU A 459 2.59 7.90 26.96
CA LEU A 459 1.45 7.41 26.21
C LEU A 459 1.28 8.13 24.87
N SER A 460 1.08 7.37 23.80
CA SER A 460 0.61 7.88 22.51
C SER A 460 -0.81 8.46 22.61
N ALA A 461 -1.21 9.26 21.62
CA ALA A 461 -2.56 9.82 21.57
C ALA A 461 -3.64 8.72 21.60
N GLU A 462 -3.46 7.63 20.84
CA GLU A 462 -4.39 6.49 20.81
C GLU A 462 -4.49 5.79 22.19
N GLN A 463 -3.36 5.62 22.89
CA GLN A 463 -3.34 5.02 24.23
C GLN A 463 -4.01 5.91 25.27
N LYS A 464 -3.88 7.24 25.16
CA LYS A 464 -4.58 8.19 26.03
C LYS A 464 -6.11 8.11 25.83
N GLU A 465 -6.56 8.03 24.58
CA GLU A 465 -7.98 7.85 24.26
C GLU A 465 -8.52 6.52 24.81
N PHE A 466 -7.75 5.44 24.67
CA PHE A 466 -8.11 4.15 25.25
C PHE A 466 -8.26 4.21 26.77
N LEU A 467 -7.30 4.83 27.47
CA LEU A 467 -7.34 4.98 28.92
C LEU A 467 -8.59 5.78 29.35
N ASN A 468 -8.89 6.87 28.65
CA ASN A 468 -10.10 7.67 28.89
C ASN A 468 -11.37 6.85 28.70
N TYR A 469 -11.43 6.04 27.64
CA TYR A 469 -12.55 5.14 27.37
C TYR A 469 -12.75 4.11 28.49
N GLU A 470 -11.68 3.47 28.97
CA GLU A 470 -11.77 2.49 30.06
C GLU A 470 -12.12 3.15 31.41
N ALA A 471 -11.60 4.36 31.68
CA ALA A 471 -11.95 5.14 32.87
C ALA A 471 -13.44 5.53 32.88
N PHE A 472 -13.96 6.00 31.74
CA PHE A 472 -15.38 6.26 31.56
C PHE A 472 -16.22 5.00 31.76
N SER A 473 -15.80 3.88 31.16
CA SER A 473 -16.50 2.60 31.27
C SER A 473 -16.55 2.08 32.70
N SER A 474 -15.46 2.22 33.46
CA SER A 474 -15.37 1.86 34.88
C SER A 474 -16.30 2.72 35.74
N ALA A 475 -16.30 4.04 35.52
CA ALA A 475 -17.19 4.98 36.23
C ALA A 475 -18.67 4.70 35.93
N PHE A 476 -19.00 4.43 34.67
CA PHE A 476 -20.36 4.09 34.24
C PHE A 476 -20.85 2.78 34.86
N LEU A 477 -20.00 1.74 34.90
CA LEU A 477 -20.30 0.47 35.59
C LEU A 477 -20.56 0.66 37.08
N SER A 478 -19.73 1.47 37.74
CA SER A 478 -19.87 1.78 39.17
C SER A 478 -21.16 2.55 39.47
N TRP A 479 -21.60 3.41 38.54
CA TRP A 479 -22.85 4.15 38.65
C TRP A 479 -24.09 3.26 38.48
N ILE A 480 -24.06 2.31 37.54
CA ILE A 480 -25.18 1.40 37.25
C ILE A 480 -25.27 0.23 38.25
N CYS A 481 -24.14 -0.22 38.81
CA CYS A 481 -24.08 -1.36 39.72
C CYS A 481 -23.22 -1.04 40.96
N PRO A 482 -23.82 -0.48 42.03
CA PRO A 482 -23.10 -0.12 43.27
C PRO A 482 -22.50 -1.32 44.03
N THR A 483 -22.90 -2.55 43.71
CA THR A 483 -22.34 -3.80 44.27
C THR A 483 -21.85 -4.74 43.14
N PRO A 484 -20.64 -4.53 42.60
CA PRO A 484 -20.15 -5.21 41.39
C PRO A 484 -19.90 -6.72 41.59
N SER A 485 -19.51 -7.11 42.81
CA SER A 485 -19.07 -8.47 43.14
C SER A 485 -20.18 -9.53 43.08
N ARG A 486 -21.47 -9.14 43.07
CA ARG A 486 -22.61 -10.07 42.97
C ARG A 486 -23.09 -10.30 41.54
N CYS A 487 -22.98 -9.30 40.67
CA CYS A 487 -23.48 -9.36 39.29
C CYS A 487 -22.53 -10.08 38.32
N LEU A 488 -21.21 -10.06 38.57
CA LEU A 488 -20.21 -10.71 37.72
C LEU A 488 -19.95 -12.19 38.09
N LYS A 489 -19.98 -12.54 39.38
CA LYS A 489 -19.70 -13.91 39.87
C LYS A 489 -20.85 -14.90 39.72
N THR A 490 -22.09 -14.41 39.74
CA THR A 490 -23.23 -15.25 39.42
C THR A 490 -23.48 -15.09 37.93
N GLY A 491 -23.44 -16.18 37.15
CA GLY A 491 -23.98 -16.19 35.79
C GLY A 491 -25.51 -15.96 35.76
N ALA A 492 -26.04 -15.07 36.60
CA ALA A 492 -27.45 -14.78 36.83
C ALA A 492 -28.13 -14.09 35.64
N LEU A 493 -27.46 -13.96 34.50
CA LEU A 493 -28.08 -13.63 33.21
C LEU A 493 -28.52 -14.88 32.41
N THR A 494 -28.28 -16.11 32.89
CA THR A 494 -28.64 -17.33 32.12
C THR A 494 -29.71 -18.24 32.74
N LYS A 495 -30.16 -18.02 33.99
CA LYS A 495 -31.26 -18.81 34.57
C LYS A 495 -32.20 -18.00 35.45
N ARG A 496 -33.25 -17.43 34.87
CA ARG A 496 -34.59 -17.30 35.46
C ARG A 496 -35.62 -17.09 34.35
N SER A 497 -36.64 -17.93 34.34
CA SER A 497 -37.76 -17.95 33.39
C SER A 497 -38.63 -16.69 33.53
N PRO A 498 -39.50 -16.42 32.55
CA PRO A 498 -39.90 -15.07 32.15
C PRO A 498 -41.12 -14.61 32.92
N THR A 499 -41.01 -13.57 33.74
CA THR A 499 -42.09 -12.59 34.03
C THR A 499 -41.62 -11.60 35.09
N GLY A 500 -41.57 -10.31 34.73
CA GLY A 500 -41.17 -9.19 35.60
C GLY A 500 -39.67 -9.25 35.91
N TRP A 501 -38.79 -8.62 35.14
CA TRP A 501 -38.34 -7.23 35.31
C TRP A 501 -37.68 -6.73 34.00
N LEU A 502 -38.12 -7.28 32.87
CA LEU A 502 -37.48 -7.20 31.55
C LEU A 502 -37.63 -5.85 30.82
N SER A 503 -38.06 -4.76 31.47
CA SER A 503 -38.38 -3.51 30.78
C SER A 503 -37.41 -2.35 30.97
N GLU A 504 -36.37 -2.42 31.81
CA GLU A 504 -35.59 -1.19 32.09
C GLU A 504 -34.05 -1.22 31.97
N LEU A 505 -33.33 -2.34 31.78
CA LEU A 505 -31.88 -2.27 31.47
C LEU A 505 -31.27 -3.54 30.80
N PRO A 506 -31.53 -3.86 29.51
CA PRO A 506 -30.88 -5.04 28.88
C PRO A 506 -29.85 -4.76 27.78
N ASP A 507 -29.87 -3.60 27.10
CA ASP A 507 -29.04 -3.43 25.88
C ASP A 507 -27.75 -2.62 26.09
N LEU A 508 -27.78 -1.59 26.95
CA LEU A 508 -26.59 -0.80 27.30
C LEU A 508 -25.58 -1.57 28.15
N LEU A 509 -26.05 -2.41 29.07
CA LEU A 509 -25.18 -3.28 29.89
C LEU A 509 -24.50 -4.38 29.07
N LYS A 510 -25.14 -4.89 27.99
CA LYS A 510 -24.50 -5.83 27.06
C LYS A 510 -23.41 -5.15 26.22
N LEU A 511 -23.63 -3.89 25.83
CA LEU A 511 -22.65 -3.08 25.10
C LEU A 511 -21.40 -2.79 25.96
N VAL A 512 -21.60 -2.55 27.27
CA VAL A 512 -20.53 -2.21 28.22
C VAL A 512 -19.81 -3.43 28.83
N CYS A 513 -20.52 -4.56 29.00
CA CYS A 513 -19.96 -5.73 29.67
C CYS A 513 -19.40 -6.81 28.74
N SER A 514 -19.82 -6.94 27.47
CA SER A 514 -19.18 -7.86 26.51
C SER A 514 -19.97 -8.03 25.22
N VAL A 515 -19.44 -7.53 24.11
CA VAL A 515 -19.71 -8.09 22.76
C VAL A 515 -18.89 -9.39 22.53
N ARG A 516 -17.84 -9.64 23.32
CA ARG A 516 -16.81 -10.68 23.11
C ARG A 516 -17.12 -12.07 23.72
N ARG A 517 -17.60 -12.16 24.97
CA ARG A 517 -18.02 -13.43 25.61
C ARG A 517 -19.18 -14.14 24.91
N ASN A 518 -20.07 -13.40 24.23
CA ASN A 518 -21.16 -14.02 23.46
C ASN A 518 -20.67 -14.78 22.21
N GLN A 519 -19.50 -14.42 21.65
CA GLN A 519 -18.89 -15.18 20.55
C GLN A 519 -18.28 -16.51 21.02
N LEU A 520 -17.71 -16.56 22.24
CA LEU A 520 -17.17 -17.79 22.85
C LEU A 520 -18.22 -18.90 22.98
N LEU A 521 -19.45 -18.55 23.39
CA LEU A 521 -20.57 -19.50 23.47
C LEU A 521 -20.97 -20.05 22.08
N GLY A 522 -20.91 -19.22 21.04
CA GLY A 522 -21.18 -19.64 19.66
C GLY A 522 -20.07 -20.51 19.04
N MET A 523 -18.81 -20.32 19.43
CA MET A 523 -17.68 -21.11 18.94
C MET A 523 -17.58 -22.48 19.63
N HIS A 524 -17.82 -22.57 20.95
CA HIS A 524 -17.79 -23.86 21.66
C HIS A 524 -18.94 -24.81 21.27
N LEU A 525 -20.11 -24.27 20.92
CA LEU A 525 -21.26 -25.08 20.47
C LEU A 525 -20.96 -25.82 19.14
N LYS A 526 -20.12 -25.26 18.26
CA LYS A 526 -19.74 -25.93 17.00
C LYS A 526 -18.70 -27.04 17.18
N THR A 527 -17.84 -26.95 18.20
CA THR A 527 -16.84 -28.00 18.48
C THR A 527 -17.43 -29.23 19.19
N SER A 528 -18.60 -29.12 19.81
CA SER A 528 -19.27 -30.25 20.47
C SER A 528 -20.25 -31.04 19.59
N GLU A 529 -20.55 -30.58 18.38
CA GLU A 529 -21.42 -31.28 17.43
C GLU A 529 -20.66 -32.23 16.48
N THR A 530 -19.35 -32.39 16.67
CA THR A 530 -18.54 -33.39 15.98
C THR A 530 -17.79 -34.26 16.98
N ASN A 531 -18.53 -35.16 17.62
CA ASN A 531 -18.02 -36.42 18.17
C ASN A 531 -19.14 -37.47 18.16
#